data_AF-A0A445EAT4-F1
#
_entry.id   AF-A0A445EAT4-F1
#
_cell.length_a   1.000
_cell.length_b   1.000
_cell.length_c   1.000
_cell.angle_alpha   90.00
_cell.angle_beta   90.00
_cell.angle_gamma   90.00
#
_symmetry.space_group_name_H-M   'P 1'
#
loop_
_entity.id
_entity.type
_entity.pdbx_description
1 polymer ?
#
loop_
_entity_poly.entity_id
_entity_poly.type
_entity_poly.pdbx_seq_one_letter_code
_entity_poly.pdbx_strand_id
1 'polypeptide(L)'
;MWRGPKWENLETVFKRLVRILKNAKWRVRFQEAKVEVLVRVKSDHHPLLVSLKLEEFMIGEKPFLYEAMWNLHSDFKDFVRQQWNYNYQEDKSLSNYFEELLRWNKNIFGYIGKQKRKIINRIEEFKERRPMKEINF
;
A
#
# COMPACT_ATOMS: atom_id res chain seq x y z
N MET A 1 -3.34 -15.11 -9.42
CA MET A 1 -4.51 -15.88 -9.91
C MET A 1 -5.48 -14.92 -10.56
N TRP A 2 -5.61 -14.97 -11.88
CA TRP A 2 -6.62 -14.24 -12.64
C TRP A 2 -7.98 -14.90 -12.36
N ARG A 3 -9.11 -14.19 -12.31
CA ARG A 3 -10.44 -14.83 -12.28
C ARG A 3 -11.32 -14.10 -13.28
N GLY A 4 -11.74 -14.80 -14.33
CA GLY A 4 -12.85 -14.35 -15.15
C GLY A 4 -14.18 -14.70 -14.49
N PRO A 5 -15.30 -14.10 -14.93
CA PRO A 5 -16.63 -14.53 -14.53
C PRO A 5 -16.81 -16.04 -14.78
N LYS A 6 -17.44 -16.73 -13.83
CA LYS A 6 -17.90 -18.11 -14.02
C LYS A 6 -19.24 -18.04 -14.74
N TRP A 7 -19.29 -18.55 -15.95
CA TRP A 7 -20.54 -18.75 -16.68
C TRP A 7 -21.04 -20.15 -16.37
N GLU A 8 -22.34 -20.32 -16.15
CA GLU A 8 -22.93 -21.63 -15.88
C GLU A 8 -22.55 -22.61 -17.00
N ASN A 9 -22.05 -23.79 -16.60
CA ASN A 9 -21.62 -24.86 -17.51
C ASN A 9 -20.43 -24.56 -18.44
N LEU A 10 -19.64 -23.52 -18.18
CA LEU A 10 -18.41 -23.23 -18.94
C LEU A 10 -17.16 -23.23 -18.06
N GLU A 11 -16.03 -23.63 -18.67
CA GLU A 11 -14.72 -23.55 -18.03
C GLU A 11 -14.35 -22.09 -17.70
N THR A 12 -13.61 -21.89 -16.61
CA THR A 12 -13.18 -20.55 -16.21
C THR A 12 -12.17 -20.00 -17.22
N VAL A 13 -12.54 -18.92 -17.91
CA VAL A 13 -11.63 -18.23 -18.84
C VAL A 13 -10.77 -17.21 -18.10
N PHE A 14 -9.46 -17.30 -18.26
CA PHE A 14 -8.49 -16.38 -17.67
C PHE A 14 -7.99 -15.37 -18.72
N LYS A 15 -8.04 -14.06 -18.41
CA LYS A 15 -7.52 -12.99 -19.28
C LYS A 15 -6.37 -12.25 -18.61
N ARG A 16 -5.25 -12.07 -19.32
CA ARG A 16 -4.13 -11.20 -18.91
C ARG A 16 -4.25 -9.82 -19.56
N LEU A 17 -4.94 -8.91 -18.87
CA LEU A 17 -5.22 -7.55 -19.36
C LEU A 17 -4.12 -6.54 -19.01
N VAL A 18 -3.39 -6.75 -17.92
CA VAL A 18 -2.34 -5.80 -17.49
C VAL A 18 -1.01 -6.21 -18.12
N ARG A 19 -0.44 -5.32 -18.93
CA ARG A 19 0.84 -5.51 -19.62
C ARG A 19 1.64 -4.21 -19.60
N ILE A 20 2.97 -4.35 -19.58
CA ILE A 20 3.89 -3.23 -19.76
C ILE A 20 4.62 -3.43 -21.08
N LEU A 21 4.62 -2.41 -21.92
CA LEU A 21 5.33 -2.39 -23.19
C LEU A 21 6.44 -1.33 -23.12
N LYS A 22 7.63 -1.69 -23.59
CA LYS A 22 8.78 -0.77 -23.64
C LYS A 22 9.49 -0.89 -24.98
N ASN A 23 9.95 0.23 -25.52
CA ASN A 23 10.78 0.28 -26.72
C ASN A 23 12.28 0.21 -26.37
N ALA A 24 13.13 0.06 -27.39
CA ALA A 24 14.57 -0.05 -27.21
C ALA A 24 15.18 1.17 -26.52
N LYS A 25 14.76 2.39 -26.91
CA LYS A 25 15.24 3.65 -26.31
C LYS A 25 14.95 3.69 -24.80
N TRP A 26 13.78 3.23 -24.38
CA TRP A 26 13.39 3.16 -22.97
C TRP A 26 14.27 2.17 -22.19
N ARG A 27 14.57 1.00 -22.77
CA ARG A 27 15.44 -0.01 -22.12
C ARG A 27 16.85 0.52 -21.88
N VAL A 28 17.40 1.26 -22.85
CA VAL A 28 18.74 1.86 -22.71
C VAL A 28 18.75 2.96 -21.64
N ARG A 29 17.65 3.72 -21.49
CA ARG A 29 17.51 4.79 -20.50
C ARG A 29 17.30 4.27 -19.07
N PHE A 30 16.56 3.19 -18.89
CA PHE A 30 16.23 2.63 -17.57
C PHE A 30 16.72 1.18 -17.46
N GLN A 31 18.05 1.03 -17.43
CA GLN A 31 18.70 -0.28 -17.47
C GLN A 31 18.39 -1.12 -16.22
N GLU A 32 18.18 -0.44 -15.07
CA GLU A 32 17.85 -1.06 -13.79
C GLU A 32 16.35 -1.25 -13.57
N ALA A 33 15.51 -0.95 -14.57
CA ALA A 33 14.08 -0.96 -14.34
C ALA A 33 13.56 -2.37 -14.01
N LYS A 34 12.83 -2.48 -12.90
CA LYS A 34 12.19 -3.73 -12.44
C LYS A 34 10.68 -3.62 -12.56
N VAL A 35 10.06 -4.78 -12.78
CA VAL A 35 8.61 -4.91 -12.77
C VAL A 35 8.24 -5.88 -11.66
N GLU A 36 7.41 -5.41 -10.74
CA GLU A 36 6.88 -6.22 -9.65
C GLU A 36 5.38 -6.43 -9.84
N VAL A 37 4.91 -7.66 -9.64
CA VAL A 37 3.48 -7.97 -9.62
C VAL A 37 3.00 -7.81 -8.18
N LEU A 38 2.14 -6.83 -7.93
CA LEU A 38 1.67 -6.55 -6.56
C LEU A 38 0.54 -7.49 -6.13
N VAL A 39 0.42 -7.66 -4.81
CA VAL A 39 -0.73 -8.30 -4.17
C VAL A 39 -2.01 -7.61 -4.61
N ARG A 40 -2.85 -8.36 -5.30
CA ARG A 40 -4.27 -8.06 -5.43
C ARG A 40 -4.98 -8.18 -4.06
N VAL A 41 -5.50 -7.07 -3.54
CA VAL A 41 -6.27 -7.02 -2.27
C VAL A 41 -7.79 -6.85 -2.53
N LYS A 42 -8.20 -5.82 -3.30
CA LYS A 42 -9.61 -5.51 -3.59
C LYS A 42 -9.95 -5.34 -5.09
N SER A 43 -9.00 -5.58 -5.98
CA SER A 43 -9.22 -5.52 -7.43
C SER A 43 -9.39 -6.94 -8.00
N ASP A 44 -10.01 -7.05 -9.16
CA ASP A 44 -10.02 -8.24 -10.02
C ASP A 44 -8.80 -8.30 -10.98
N HIS A 45 -7.86 -7.36 -10.84
CA HIS A 45 -6.58 -7.29 -11.53
C HIS A 45 -5.38 -7.33 -10.56
N HIS A 46 -4.23 -7.80 -11.05
CA HIS A 46 -2.95 -7.68 -10.35
C HIS A 46 -2.28 -6.38 -10.81
N PRO A 47 -2.05 -5.40 -9.92
CA PRO A 47 -1.29 -4.21 -10.29
C PRO A 47 0.15 -4.59 -10.67
N LEU A 48 0.70 -3.92 -11.68
CA LEU A 48 2.11 -4.00 -12.01
C LEU A 48 2.78 -2.70 -11.56
N LEU A 49 3.84 -2.83 -10.76
CA LEU A 49 4.67 -1.71 -10.35
C LEU A 49 5.94 -1.69 -11.22
N VAL A 50 6.23 -0.55 -11.83
CA VAL A 50 7.47 -0.33 -12.58
C VAL A 50 8.37 0.60 -11.80
N SER A 51 9.49 0.07 -11.33
CA SER A 51 10.52 0.85 -10.63
C SER A 51 11.64 1.14 -11.62
N LEU A 52 11.95 2.41 -11.87
CA LEU A 52 12.87 2.84 -12.94
C LEU A 52 14.34 2.94 -12.50
N LYS A 53 14.58 2.97 -11.19
CA LYS A 53 15.89 2.98 -10.53
C LYS A 53 15.79 2.06 -9.32
N LEU A 54 16.90 1.48 -8.86
CA LEU A 54 17.00 1.15 -7.44
C LEU A 54 16.85 2.49 -6.70
N GLU A 55 15.76 2.69 -5.97
CA GLU A 55 15.67 3.84 -5.08
C GLU A 55 16.85 3.74 -4.09
N GLU A 56 17.86 4.58 -4.26
CA GLU A 56 18.49 5.17 -3.08
C GLU A 56 17.33 5.79 -2.33
N PHE A 57 16.93 5.16 -1.23
CA PHE A 57 15.96 5.73 -0.33
C PHE A 57 16.48 7.14 -0.02
N MET A 58 15.88 8.15 -0.63
CA MET A 58 16.05 9.52 -0.19
C MET A 58 15.48 9.50 1.23
N ILE A 59 16.34 9.32 2.22
CA ILE A 59 16.05 9.51 3.64
C ILE A 59 15.88 11.01 3.83
N GLY A 60 14.88 11.59 3.16
CA GLY A 60 14.34 12.89 3.52
C GLY A 60 13.44 12.72 4.73
N GLU A 61 13.23 13.80 5.45
CA GLU A 61 12.19 13.83 6.47
C GLU A 61 10.86 13.47 5.82
N LYS A 62 10.26 12.37 6.26
CA LYS A 62 8.96 11.94 5.76
C LYS A 62 7.96 13.05 6.10
N PRO A 63 7.28 13.65 5.13
CA PRO A 63 6.28 14.67 5.43
C PRO A 63 5.21 14.07 6.33
N PHE A 64 4.66 14.89 7.22
CA PHE A 64 3.50 14.51 8.01
C PHE A 64 2.33 14.21 7.06
N LEU A 65 1.74 13.03 7.18
CA LEU A 65 0.60 12.61 6.38
C LEU A 65 -0.57 12.32 7.31
N TYR A 66 -1.69 12.99 7.07
CA TYR A 66 -2.94 12.67 7.73
C TYR A 66 -3.43 11.30 7.28
N GLU A 67 -3.66 10.39 8.22
CA GLU A 67 -4.16 9.04 7.91
C GLU A 67 -5.67 8.96 8.15
N ALA A 68 -6.42 8.59 7.11
CA ALA A 68 -7.88 8.52 7.15
C ALA A 68 -8.44 7.60 8.25
N MET A 69 -7.67 6.61 8.71
CA MET A 69 -8.07 5.73 9.80
C MET A 69 -8.24 6.46 11.14
N TRP A 70 -7.58 7.61 11.34
CA TRP A 70 -7.73 8.37 12.57
C TRP A 70 -9.17 8.80 12.76
N ASN A 71 -9.84 9.29 11.71
CA ASN A 71 -11.27 9.62 11.72
C ASN A 71 -12.20 8.44 12.05
N LEU A 72 -11.74 7.20 11.86
CA LEU A 72 -12.54 6.01 12.12
C LEU A 72 -12.43 5.54 13.58
N HIS A 73 -11.46 6.05 14.35
CA HIS A 73 -11.34 5.73 15.77
C HIS A 73 -12.32 6.56 16.59
N SER A 74 -13.07 5.91 17.48
CA SER A 74 -14.10 6.56 18.31
C SER A 74 -13.58 7.79 19.03
N ASP A 75 -12.39 7.66 19.61
CA ASP A 75 -11.84 8.67 20.52
C ASP A 75 -11.08 9.78 19.79
N PHE A 76 -10.90 9.69 18.47
CA PHE A 76 -10.05 10.63 17.74
C PHE A 76 -10.56 12.07 17.82
N LYS A 77 -11.88 12.27 17.72
CA LYS A 77 -12.47 13.61 17.82
C LYS A 77 -12.23 14.24 19.20
N ASP A 78 -12.33 13.45 20.27
CA ASP A 78 -12.11 13.94 21.61
C ASP A 78 -10.62 14.15 21.90
N PHE A 79 -9.75 13.29 21.38
CA PHE A 79 -8.30 13.50 21.37
C PHE A 79 -7.94 14.86 20.74
N VAL A 80 -8.44 15.14 19.53
CA VAL A 80 -8.17 16.42 18.85
C VAL A 80 -8.65 17.59 19.70
N ARG A 81 -9.86 17.54 20.26
CA ARG A 81 -10.40 18.62 21.11
C ARG A 81 -9.56 18.86 22.37
N GLN A 82 -9.03 17.81 22.99
CA GLN A 82 -8.22 17.92 24.20
C GLN A 82 -6.83 18.49 23.91
N GLN A 83 -6.22 18.09 22.79
CA GLN A 83 -4.87 18.54 22.43
C GLN A 83 -4.84 19.89 21.73
N TRP A 84 -5.95 20.31 21.12
CA TRP A 84 -6.06 21.59 20.44
C TRP A 84 -6.29 22.74 21.44
N ASN A 85 -5.18 23.26 21.98
CA ASN A 85 -5.21 24.39 22.92
C ASN A 85 -4.99 25.73 22.20
N TYR A 86 -6.04 26.57 22.19
CA TYR A 86 -6.06 27.89 21.54
C TYR A 86 -5.17 28.94 22.22
N ASN A 87 -4.63 28.68 23.42
CA ASN A 87 -3.94 29.69 24.23
C ASN A 87 -2.40 29.72 24.05
N TYR A 88 -1.85 28.90 23.16
CA TYR A 88 -0.41 28.89 22.87
C TYR A 88 -0.08 29.73 21.63
N GLN A 89 1.06 30.43 21.66
CA GLN A 89 1.69 30.98 20.46
C GLN A 89 1.76 29.87 19.40
N GLU A 90 1.25 30.18 18.20
CA GLU A 90 0.79 29.22 17.18
C GLU A 90 1.81 28.12 16.82
N ASP A 91 3.12 28.42 16.90
CA ASP A 91 4.17 27.47 16.52
C ASP A 91 4.44 26.38 17.57
N LYS A 92 4.33 26.68 18.88
CA LYS A 92 4.61 25.72 19.96
C LYS A 92 3.44 24.78 20.19
N SER A 93 2.20 25.24 20.02
CA SER A 93 1.00 24.38 20.10
C SER A 93 1.00 23.33 19.01
N LEU A 94 1.35 23.71 17.78
CA LEU A 94 1.35 22.78 16.66
C LEU A 94 2.39 21.67 16.84
N SER A 95 3.61 22.02 17.24
CA SER A 95 4.67 21.03 17.48
C SER A 95 4.27 20.02 18.57
N ASN A 96 3.75 20.51 19.70
CA ASN A 96 3.28 19.64 20.78
C ASN A 96 2.09 18.77 20.37
N TYR A 97 1.14 19.34 19.61
CA TYR A 97 0.02 18.59 19.03
C TYR A 97 0.51 17.47 18.12
N PHE A 98 1.51 17.72 17.26
CA PHE A 98 2.09 16.71 16.38
C PHE A 98 2.77 15.59 17.16
N GLU A 99 3.54 15.91 18.19
CA GLU A 99 4.19 14.91 19.05
C GLU A 99 3.16 14.02 19.75
N GLU A 100 2.13 14.61 20.34
CA GLU A 100 1.05 13.86 21.00
C GLU A 100 0.22 13.04 20.00
N LEU A 101 -0.02 13.56 18.78
CA LEU A 101 -0.71 12.82 17.73
C LEU A 101 0.11 11.61 17.26
N LEU A 102 1.43 11.77 17.08
CA LEU A 102 2.32 10.66 16.72
C LEU A 102 2.41 9.61 17.83
N ARG A 103 2.44 10.05 19.09
CA ARG A 103 2.43 9.19 20.26
C ARG A 103 1.11 8.42 20.37
N TRP A 104 -0.02 9.12 20.26
CA TRP A 104 -1.34 8.51 20.24
C TRP A 104 -1.50 7.52 19.09
N ASN A 105 -1.09 7.90 17.87
CA ASN A 105 -1.11 7.03 16.70
C ASN A 105 -0.30 5.74 16.94
N LYS A 106 0.91 5.86 17.52
CA LYS A 106 1.74 4.70 17.88
C LYS A 106 1.11 3.84 18.96
N ASN A 107 0.43 4.43 19.95
CA ASN A 107 -0.21 3.68 21.03
C ASN A 107 -1.46 2.94 20.57
N ILE A 108 -2.27 3.56 19.71
CA ILE A 108 -3.53 3.02 19.23
C ILE A 108 -3.34 2.04 18.07
N PHE A 109 -2.57 2.44 17.05
CA PHE A 109 -2.43 1.67 15.81
C PHE A 109 -1.08 0.95 15.68
N GLY A 110 -0.10 1.29 16.52
CA GLY A 110 1.25 0.77 16.41
C GLY A 110 1.91 1.15 15.09
N TYR A 111 2.77 0.27 14.60
CA TYR A 111 3.45 0.48 13.33
C TYR A 111 2.67 -0.17 12.17
N ILE A 112 1.71 0.58 11.64
CA ILE A 112 0.76 0.12 10.60
C ILE A 112 1.48 -0.40 9.36
N GLY A 113 2.61 0.21 8.99
CA GLY A 113 3.42 -0.28 7.87
C GLY A 113 3.85 -1.74 8.03
N LYS A 114 4.23 -2.15 9.24
CA LYS A 114 4.58 -3.57 9.55
C LYS A 114 3.36 -4.47 9.54
N GLN A 115 2.23 -4.00 10.08
CA GLN A 115 0.99 -4.78 10.06
C GLN A 115 0.48 -4.99 8.63
N LYS A 116 0.50 -3.93 7.81
CA LYS A 116 0.20 -3.98 6.37
C LYS A 116 1.09 -4.99 5.67
N ARG A 117 2.43 -4.93 5.85
CA ARG A 117 3.37 -5.91 5.27
C ARG A 117 3.07 -7.33 5.71
N LYS A 118 2.82 -7.56 7.01
CA LYS A 118 2.47 -8.88 7.53
C LYS A 118 1.23 -9.48 6.88
N ILE A 119 0.17 -8.69 6.72
CA ILE A 119 -1.07 -9.12 6.07
C ILE A 119 -0.84 -9.39 4.59
N ILE A 120 -0.13 -8.51 3.88
CA ILE A 120 0.22 -8.66 2.47
C ILE A 120 1.01 -9.96 2.25
N ASN A 121 2.05 -10.23 3.06
CA ASN A 121 2.84 -11.46 2.95
C ASN A 121 1.98 -12.71 3.16
N ARG A 122 1.10 -12.70 4.18
CA ARG A 122 0.18 -13.83 4.41
C ARG A 122 -0.77 -14.05 3.24
N ILE A 123 -1.24 -12.98 2.58
CA ILE A 123 -2.06 -13.09 1.37
C ILE A 123 -1.26 -13.71 0.21
N GLU A 124 0.03 -13.36 0.04
CA GLU A 124 0.88 -14.01 -0.98
C GLU A 124 1.09 -15.50 -0.68
N GLU A 125 1.43 -15.87 0.55
CA GLU A 125 1.60 -17.28 0.93
C GLU A 125 0.36 -18.13 0.60
N PHE A 126 -0.84 -17.61 0.88
CA PHE A 126 -2.08 -18.30 0.53
C PHE A 126 -2.32 -18.42 -0.98
N LYS A 127 -1.78 -17.51 -1.79
CA LYS A 127 -1.86 -17.57 -3.25
C LYS A 127 -0.88 -18.58 -3.81
N GLU A 128 0.33 -18.67 -3.27
CA GLU A 128 1.37 -19.62 -3.68
C GLU A 128 1.00 -21.08 -3.34
N ARG A 129 0.34 -21.31 -2.19
CA ARG A 129 -0.09 -22.65 -1.76
C ARG A 129 -1.23 -23.26 -2.57
N ARG A 130 -1.92 -22.51 -3.43
CA ARG A 130 -2.89 -23.09 -4.37
C ARG A 130 -2.11 -23.53 -5.61
N PRO A 131 -1.92 -24.83 -5.88
CA PRO A 131 -1.15 -25.26 -7.03
C PRO A 131 -1.77 -24.67 -8.30
N MET A 132 -0.91 -24.04 -9.12
CA MET A 132 -1.23 -23.79 -10.51
C MET A 132 -1.53 -25.14 -11.14
N LYS A 133 -2.77 -25.38 -11.58
CA LYS A 133 -2.98 -26.39 -12.61
C LYS A 133 -2.28 -25.84 -13.84
N GLU A 134 -1.09 -26.36 -14.13
CA GLU A 134 -0.38 -26.11 -15.38
C GLU A 134 -1.31 -26.52 -16.52
N ILE A 135 -1.84 -25.52 -17.24
CA ILE A 135 -2.40 -25.76 -18.56
C ILE A 135 -1.21 -25.50 -19.49
N ASN A 136 -0.55 -26.58 -19.88
CA ASN A 136 0.46 -26.55 -20.94
C ASN A 136 -0.24 -26.12 -22.23
N PHE A 137 0.33 -25.11 -22.89
CA PHE A 137 0.01 -24.77 -24.28
C PHE A 137 0.90 -25.59 -25.20
#